data_AF-A0AAD3AKR5-F1
#
_entry.id   AF-A0AAD3AKR5-F1
#
_cell.length_a   1.000
_cell.length_b   1.000
_cell.length_c   1.000
_cell.angle_alpha   90.00
_cell.angle_beta   90.00
_cell.angle_gamma   90.00
#
_symmetry.space_group_name_H-M   'P 1'
#
loop_
_entity.id
_entity.type
_entity.pdbx_description
1 polymer ?
#
loop_
_entity_poly.entity_id
_entity_poly.type
_entity_poly.pdbx_seq_one_letter_code
_entity_poly.pdbx_strand_id
1 'polypeptide(L)' 'MSKRIAGKIFSTPEEVGVTEPTAEELERARKDFDEFQAKVDAVAPENRKTKISPKFWDDISGTEYDPEKKA' A
#
# COMPACT_ATOMS: atom_id res chain seq x y z
N MET A 1 15.89 -7.69 -9.63
CA MET A 1 14.59 -7.73 -8.92
C MET A 1 13.87 -8.99 -9.35
N SER A 2 13.38 -9.81 -8.41
CA SER A 2 12.57 -10.99 -8.75
C SER A 2 11.17 -10.56 -9.21
N LYS A 3 10.60 -11.23 -10.22
CA LYS A 3 9.23 -10.95 -10.70
C LYS A 3 8.14 -11.30 -9.68
N ARG A 4 8.49 -12.12 -8.67
CA ARG A 4 7.66 -12.48 -7.53
C ARG A 4 8.49 -12.37 -6.25
N ILE A 5 7.92 -11.78 -5.21
CA ILE A 5 8.51 -11.72 -3.87
C ILE A 5 7.39 -11.61 -2.85
N ALA A 6 7.44 -12.45 -1.82
CA ALA A 6 6.49 -12.44 -0.70
C ALA A 6 5.03 -12.58 -1.18
N GLY A 7 4.79 -13.45 -2.17
CA GLY A 7 3.48 -13.62 -2.81
C GLY A 7 3.00 -12.46 -3.70
N LYS A 8 3.75 -11.36 -3.82
CA LYS A 8 3.43 -10.20 -4.68
C LYS A 8 4.09 -10.38 -6.06
N ILE A 9 3.41 -9.95 -7.12
CA ILE A 9 3.93 -9.94 -8.50
C ILE A 9 4.32 -8.51 -8.85
N PHE A 10 5.53 -8.32 -9.36
CA PHE A 10 6.05 -7.02 -9.78
C PHE A 10 6.13 -6.99 -11.30
N SER A 11 5.49 -5.98 -11.88
CA SER A 11 5.46 -5.74 -13.32
C SER A 11 5.79 -4.28 -13.60
N THR A 12 6.36 -4.04 -14.78
CA THR A 12 6.50 -2.71 -15.36
C THR A 12 5.16 -2.23 -15.95
N PRO A 13 4.93 -0.91 -16.07
CA PRO A 13 3.73 -0.39 -16.72
C PRO A 13 3.51 -0.95 -18.12
N GLU A 14 4.57 -1.16 -18.90
CA GLU A 14 4.53 -1.72 -20.25
C GLU A 14 4.07 -3.19 -20.24
N GLU A 15 4.52 -3.98 -19.26
CA GLU A 15 4.12 -5.40 -19.10
C GLU A 15 2.63 -5.55 -18.77
N VAL A 16 1.98 -4.53 -18.19
CA VAL A 16 0.56 -4.56 -17.82
C VAL A 16 -0.31 -3.60 -18.63
N GLY A 17 0.26 -2.92 -19.63
CA GLY A 17 -0.46 -1.97 -20.49
C GLY A 17 -0.99 -0.74 -19.73
N VAL A 18 -0.31 -0.33 -18.66
CA VAL A 18 -0.67 0.86 -17.89
C VAL A 18 0.02 2.07 -18.51
N THR A 19 -0.78 3.07 -18.86
CA THR A 19 -0.29 4.38 -19.33
C THR A 19 -0.14 5.34 -18.17
N GLU A 20 0.71 6.36 -18.36
CA GLU A 20 0.81 7.46 -17.40
C GLU A 20 -0.55 8.17 -17.23
N PRO A 21 -0.93 8.57 -16.01
CA PRO A 21 -2.17 9.31 -15.78
C PRO A 21 -2.15 10.68 -16.48
N THR A 22 -3.32 11.10 -16.96
CA THR A 22 -3.51 12.43 -17.54
C THR A 22 -3.51 13.53 -16.46
N ALA A 23 -3.35 14.79 -16.87
CA ALA A 23 -3.38 15.92 -15.94
C ALA A 23 -4.70 16.03 -15.16
N GLU A 24 -5.84 15.75 -15.81
CA GLU A 24 -7.16 15.76 -15.18
C GLU A 24 -7.30 14.64 -14.15
N GLU A 25 -6.77 13.45 -14.44
CA GLU A 25 -6.75 12.33 -13.49
C GLU A 25 -5.87 12.60 -12.28
N LEU A 26 -4.73 13.26 -12.49
CA LEU A 26 -3.85 13.70 -11.41
C LEU A 26 -4.52 14.76 -10.53
N GLU A 27 -5.22 15.73 -11.12
CA GLU A 27 -5.96 16.74 -10.37
C GLU A 27 -7.08 16.12 -9.55
N ARG A 28 -7.86 15.21 -10.14
CA ARG A 28 -8.90 14.46 -9.42
C ARG A 28 -8.30 13.65 -8.28
N ALA A 29 -7.24 12.90 -8.53
CA ALA A 29 -6.57 12.11 -7.49
C ALA A 29 -6.06 12.99 -6.35
N ARG A 30 -5.47 14.16 -6.65
CA ARG A 30 -5.04 15.12 -5.61
C ARG A 30 -6.20 15.57 -4.74
N LYS A 31 -7.34 15.91 -5.35
CA LYS A 31 -8.54 16.29 -4.61
C LYS A 31 -9.05 15.15 -3.71
N ASP A 32 -9.05 13.92 -4.21
CA ASP A 32 -9.46 12.74 -3.43
C ASP A 32 -8.53 12.52 -2.24
N PHE A 33 -7.22 12.72 -2.42
CA PHE A 33 -6.23 12.66 -1.33
C PHE A 33 -6.42 13.78 -0.31
N ASP A 34 -6.68 15.01 -0.74
CA ASP A 34 -6.92 16.13 0.16
C ASP A 34 -8.19 15.90 1.01
N GLU A 35 -9.26 15.37 0.40
CA GLU A 35 -10.48 15.01 1.13
C GLU A 35 -10.23 13.88 2.15
N PHE A 36 -9.45 12.88 1.77
CA PHE A 36 -9.06 11.81 2.68
C PHE A 36 -8.23 12.34 3.85
N GLN A 37 -7.26 13.21 3.57
CA GLN A 37 -6.41 13.80 4.60
C GLN A 37 -7.23 14.64 5.58
N ALA A 38 -8.19 15.43 5.09
CA ALA A 38 -9.11 16.18 5.95
C ALA A 38 -9.91 15.26 6.89
N LYS A 39 -10.35 14.09 6.42
CA LYS A 39 -11.03 13.09 7.27
C LYS A 39 -10.10 12.51 8.34
N VAL A 40 -8.84 12.24 7.99
CA VAL A 40 -7.83 11.75 8.94
C VAL A 40 -7.51 12.82 9.99
N ASP A 41 -7.34 14.07 9.58
CA ASP A 41 -6.99 15.17 10.48
C ASP A 41 -8.11 15.51 11.46
N ALA A 42 -9.37 15.36 11.01
CA ALA A 42 -10.55 15.53 11.86
C ALA A 42 -10.66 14.46 12.98
N VAL A 43 -9.88 13.37 12.92
CA VAL A 43 -9.86 12.37 14.00
C VAL A 43 -9.18 12.97 15.23
N ALA A 44 -9.97 13.12 16.31
CA ALA A 44 -9.50 13.59 17.60
C ALA A 44 -8.29 12.77 18.10
N PRO A 45 -7.28 13.39 18.73
CA PRO A 45 -6.05 12.71 19.15
C PRO A 45 -6.29 11.44 19.97
N GLU A 46 -7.32 11.44 20.83
CA GLU A 46 -7.67 10.32 21.72
C GLU A 46 -8.20 9.11 20.95
N ASN A 47 -8.75 9.33 19.76
CA ASN A 47 -9.27 8.29 18.87
C ASN A 47 -8.24 7.78 17.86
N ARG A 48 -7.07 8.45 17.76
CA ARG A 48 -6.00 8.01 16.86
C ARG A 48 -5.41 6.71 17.41
N LYS A 49 -5.44 5.65 16.59
CA LYS A 49 -4.82 4.37 16.93
C LYS A 49 -3.31 4.53 16.97
N THR A 50 -2.74 4.65 18.16
CA THR A 50 -1.27 4.68 18.37
C THR A 50 -0.64 3.29 18.43
N LYS A 51 -1.46 2.27 18.70
CA LYS A 51 -1.05 0.86 18.71
C LYS A 51 -1.50 0.20 17.42
N ILE A 52 -0.56 0.06 16.50
CA ILE A 52 -0.75 -0.68 15.25
C ILE A 52 -0.41 -2.15 15.52
N SER A 53 -1.23 -3.06 15.00
CA SER A 53 -0.94 -4.50 15.10
C SER A 53 0.42 -4.81 14.48
N PRO A 54 1.26 -5.66 15.11
CA PRO A 54 2.50 -6.13 14.49
C PRO A 54 2.29 -6.73 13.11
N LYS A 55 1.11 -7.33 12.86
CA LYS A 55 0.78 -7.90 11.55
C LYS A 55 0.78 -6.87 10.42
N PHE A 56 0.52 -5.60 10.73
CA PHE A 56 0.58 -4.51 9.74
C PHE A 56 2.00 -4.33 9.18
N TRP A 57 3.02 -4.58 10.00
CA TRP A 57 4.42 -4.48 9.62
C TRP A 57 5.03 -5.80 9.16
N ASP A 58 4.25 -6.88 9.23
CA ASP A 58 4.68 -8.22 8.88
C ASP A 58 4.26 -8.55 7.45
N ASP A 59 5.16 -8.21 6.53
CA ASP A 59 5.05 -8.51 5.11
C ASP A 59 5.48 -9.95 4.75
N ILE A 60 6.08 -10.71 5.67
CA ILE A 60 6.77 -11.96 5.34
C ILE A 60 6.10 -13.22 5.90
N SER A 61 5.38 -13.16 7.03
CA SER A 61 4.75 -14.37 7.56
C SER A 61 3.71 -14.93 6.59
N GLY A 62 3.74 -16.24 6.41
CA GLY A 62 2.96 -16.99 5.44
C GLY A 62 3.58 -17.05 4.02
N THR A 63 4.60 -16.24 3.73
CA THR A 63 5.27 -16.23 2.42
C THR A 63 6.45 -17.20 2.37
N GLU A 64 7.15 -17.28 1.25
CA GLU A 64 8.40 -18.03 1.09
C GLU A 64 9.58 -17.49 1.93
N TYR A 65 9.44 -16.31 2.53
CA TYR A 65 10.43 -15.68 3.40
C TYR A 65 10.11 -15.80 4.89
N ASP A 66 9.03 -16.48 5.24
CA ASP A 66 8.65 -16.71 6.63
C ASP A 66 9.63 -17.68 7.31
N PRO A 67 10.38 -17.25 8.35
CA PRO A 67 11.34 -18.12 9.03
C PRO A 67 10.70 -19.30 9.76
N GLU A 68 9.41 -19.22 10.09
CA GLU A 68 8.67 -20.29 10.77
C GLU A 68 8.05 -21.29 9.79
N LYS A 69 7.98 -20.94 8.50
CA LYS A 69 7.48 -21.81 7.45
C LYS A 69 8.56 -22.82 7.09
N LYS A 70 8.52 -23.98 7.74
CA LYS A 70 9.43 -25.10 7.44
C LYS A 70 9.34 -25.47 5.96
N ALA A 71 10.51 -25.70 5.35
CA ALA A 71 10.67 -26.17 3.98
C ALA A 71 9.94 -27.48 3.72
#